data_AF-A0A3N0I801-F1
#
_entry.id   AF-A0A3N0I801-F1
#
_cell.length_a   1.000
_cell.length_b   1.000
_cell.length_c   1.000
_cell.angle_alpha   90.00
_cell.angle_beta   90.00
_cell.angle_gamma   90.00
#
_symmetry.space_group_name_H-M   'P 1'
#
loop_
_entity.id
_entity.type
_entity.pdbx_description
1 polymer ?
#
loop_
_entity_poly.entity_id
_entity_poly.type
_entity_poly.pdbx_seq_one_letter_code
_entity_poly.pdbx_strand_id
1 'polypeptide(L)' 'MGISEKVSESLLAQLDRLEAVDASNADALRMEISRAKAVQGITSQLIANGNMTLEACRLKLEYGEVKVPKGLLG' A
#
# COMPACT_ATOMS: atom_id res chain seq x y z
N MET A 1 5.38 6.45 13.91
CA MET A 1 5.70 5.60 12.74
C MET A 1 4.85 6.01 11.57
N GLY A 2 5.48 6.28 10.43
CA GLY A 2 4.78 6.61 9.20
C GLY A 2 4.09 5.37 8.60
N ILE A 3 3.12 5.58 7.71
CA ILE A 3 2.43 4.48 7.02
C ILE A 3 3.42 3.62 6.19
N SER A 4 4.43 4.25 5.58
CA SER A 4 5.48 3.56 4.83
C SER A 4 6.24 2.55 5.70
N GLU A 5 6.63 2.96 6.91
CA GLU A 5 7.36 2.14 7.88
C GLU A 5 6.55 0.91 8.30
N LYS A 6 5.25 1.09 8.58
CA LYS A 6 4.34 -0.03 8.90
C LYS A 6 4.18 -1.02 7.76
N VAL A 7 4.15 -0.54 6.51
CA VAL A 7 4.07 -1.43 5.34
C VAL A 7 5.37 -2.21 5.17
N SER A 8 6.53 -1.57 5.31
CA SER A 8 7.83 -2.24 5.27
C SER A 8 7.96 -3.31 6.36
N GLU A 9 7.58 -3.01 7.59
CA GLU A 9 7.57 -3.98 8.70
C GLU A 9 6.65 -5.17 8.40
N SER A 10 5.45 -4.91 7.86
CA SER A 10 4.50 -5.98 7.48
C SER A 10 5.05 -6.88 6.38
N LEU A 11 5.73 -6.31 5.37
CA LEU A 11 6.36 -7.06 4.29
C LEU A 11 7.51 -7.93 4.79
N LEU A 12 8.38 -7.38 5.65
CA LEU A 12 9.47 -8.14 6.26
C LEU A 12 8.94 -9.31 7.10
N ALA A 13 7.90 -9.08 7.90
CA ALA A 13 7.25 -10.15 8.67
C ALA A 13 6.58 -11.22 7.79
N GLN A 14 6.20 -10.91 6.55
CA GLN A 14 5.74 -11.92 5.59
C GLN A 14 6.87 -12.76 5.02
N LEU A 15 8.04 -12.16 4.79
CA LEU A 15 9.23 -12.89 4.36
C LEU A 15 9.65 -13.92 5.42
N ASP A 16 9.75 -13.50 6.68
CA ASP A 16 10.10 -14.37 7.81
C ASP A 16 9.11 -15.55 7.94
N ARG A 17 7.81 -15.28 7.77
CA ARG A 17 6.77 -16.32 7.80
C ARG A 17 6.88 -17.29 6.64
N LEU A 18 7.16 -16.79 5.44
CA LEU A 18 7.30 -17.63 4.26
C LEU A 18 8.51 -18.56 4.39
N GLU A 19 9.62 -18.06 4.93
CA GLU A 19 10.82 -18.87 5.23
C GLU A 19 10.56 -19.92 6.31
N ALA A 20 9.67 -19.62 7.26
CA ALA A 20 9.29 -20.53 8.35
C ALA A 20 8.16 -21.51 8.00
N VAL A 21 7.52 -21.38 6.83
CA VAL A 21 6.44 -22.30 6.42
C VAL A 21 7.00 -23.70 6.17
N ASP A 22 6.33 -24.70 6.74
CA ASP A 22 6.59 -26.10 6.46
C ASP A 22 6.30 -26.40 4.98
N ALA A 23 7.37 -26.57 4.20
CA ALA A 23 7.29 -26.84 2.78
C ALA A 23 6.65 -28.20 2.44
N SER A 24 6.51 -29.12 3.41
CA SER A 24 5.81 -30.39 3.24
C SER A 24 4.29 -30.25 3.35
N ASN A 25 3.80 -29.12 3.89
CA ASN A 25 2.39 -28.85 4.08
C ASN A 25 1.83 -27.93 2.99
N ALA A 26 1.20 -28.53 1.97
CA ALA A 26 0.65 -27.82 0.83
C ALA A 26 -0.45 -26.79 1.21
N ASP A 27 -1.24 -27.06 2.25
CA ASP A 27 -2.29 -26.13 2.68
C ASP A 27 -1.71 -24.92 3.41
N ALA A 28 -0.66 -25.11 4.23
CA ALA A 28 0.08 -24.02 4.84
C ALA A 28 0.71 -23.09 3.79
N LEU A 29 1.33 -23.67 2.75
CA LEU A 29 1.87 -22.94 1.61
C LEU A 29 0.80 -22.13 0.88
N ARG A 30 -0.36 -22.75 0.59
CA ARG A 30 -1.48 -22.06 -0.08
C ARG A 30 -2.02 -20.90 0.75
N MET A 31 -2.14 -21.07 2.05
CA MET A 31 -2.57 -20.01 2.96
C MET A 31 -1.59 -18.85 2.95
N GLU A 32 -0.28 -19.12 3.00
CA GLU A 32 0.72 -18.05 3.03
C GLU A 32 0.83 -17.32 1.68
N ILE A 33 0.69 -18.04 0.56
CA ILE A 33 0.57 -17.42 -0.77
C ILE A 33 -0.65 -16.48 -0.83
N SER A 34 -1.80 -16.89 -0.28
CA SER A 34 -3.00 -16.06 -0.24
C SER A 34 -2.78 -14.79 0.58
N ARG A 35 -2.15 -14.92 1.75
CA ARG A 35 -1.80 -13.81 2.64
C ARG A 35 -0.83 -12.82 2.00
N ALA A 36 0.21 -13.34 1.36
CA ALA A 36 1.20 -12.54 0.65
C ALA A 36 0.55 -11.72 -0.48
N LYS A 37 -0.32 -12.34 -1.27
CA LYS A 37 -1.10 -11.64 -2.32
C LYS A 37 -1.97 -10.52 -1.76
N ALA A 38 -2.64 -10.76 -0.63
CA ALA A 38 -3.49 -9.75 0.00
C ALA A 38 -2.67 -8.53 0.44
N VAL A 39 -1.51 -8.74 1.07
CA VAL A 39 -0.64 -7.64 1.50
C VAL A 39 0.02 -6.93 0.33
N GLN A 40 0.41 -7.65 -0.73
CA GLN A 40 0.86 -7.03 -1.97
C GLN A 40 -0.22 -6.09 -2.54
N GLY A 41 -1.49 -6.54 -2.57
CA GLY A 41 -2.62 -5.73 -3.04
C GLY A 41 -2.81 -4.45 -2.24
N ILE A 42 -2.83 -4.55 -0.90
CA ILE A 42 -2.94 -3.40 0.00
C ILE A 42 -1.76 -2.44 -0.18
N THR A 43 -0.54 -2.98 -0.30
CA THR A 43 0.69 -2.20 -0.50
C THR A 43 0.64 -1.39 -1.80
N SER A 44 0.23 -2.02 -2.91
CA SER A 44 0.07 -1.35 -4.20
C SER A 44 -0.92 -0.19 -4.14
N GLN A 45 -2.07 -0.37 -3.47
CA GLN A 45 -3.06 0.69 -3.27
C GLN A 45 -2.51 1.85 -2.43
N LEU A 46 -1.72 1.52 -1.41
CA LEU A 46 -1.10 2.52 -0.55
C LEU A 46 -0.09 3.39 -1.29
N ILE A 47 0.75 2.77 -2.12
CA ILE A 47 1.71 3.47 -2.99
C ILE A 47 0.97 4.35 -3.99
N ALA A 48 -0.11 3.84 -4.61
CA ALA A 48 -0.91 4.62 -5.54
C ALA A 48 -1.50 5.88 -4.89
N ASN A 49 -2.03 5.76 -3.66
CA ASN A 49 -2.55 6.88 -2.89
C ASN A 49 -1.44 7.87 -2.49
N GLY A 50 -0.26 7.38 -2.14
CA GLY A 50 0.93 8.19 -1.85
C GLY A 50 1.34 9.02 -3.07
N ASN A 51 1.45 8.39 -4.24
CA ASN A 51 1.77 9.07 -5.50
C ASN A 51 0.70 10.10 -5.88
N MET A 52 -0.59 9.78 -5.71
CA MET A 52 -1.69 10.72 -5.94
C MET A 52 -1.61 11.93 -5.02
N THR A 53 -1.27 11.73 -3.75
CA THR A 53 -1.10 12.82 -2.77
C THR A 53 0.10 13.69 -3.13
N LEU A 54 1.24 13.09 -3.49
CA LEU A 54 2.42 13.82 -3.94
C LEU A 54 2.12 14.65 -5.19
N GLU A 55 1.37 14.09 -6.15
CA GLU A 55 0.96 14.80 -7.34
C GLU A 55 0.00 15.95 -7.03
N ALA A 56 -0.97 15.74 -6.12
CA ALA A 56 -1.84 16.82 -5.64
C ALA A 56 -1.04 17.93 -4.94
N CYS A 57 -0.03 17.58 -4.15
CA CYS A 57 0.89 18.55 -3.54
C CYS A 57 1.71 19.30 -4.60
N ARG A 58 2.22 18.60 -5.62
CA ARG A 58 2.94 19.18 -6.75
C ARG A 58 2.07 20.19 -7.50
N LEU A 59 0.85 19.81 -7.84
CA LEU A 59 -0.12 20.67 -8.52
C LEU A 59 -0.51 21.89 -7.67
N LYS A 60 -0.69 21.73 -6.35
CA LYS A 60 -0.93 22.86 -5.44
C LYS A 60 0.24 23.84 -5.38
N LEU A 61 1.48 23.36 -5.42
CA LEU A 61 2.66 24.21 -5.44
C LEU A 61 2.81 24.93 -6.79
N GLU A 62 2.51 24.24 -7.89
CA GLU A 62 2.64 24.77 -9.26
C GLU A 62 1.57 25.82 -9.59
N TYR A 63 0.32 25.60 -9.16
CA TYR A 63 -0.83 26.43 -9.54
C TYR A 63 -1.45 27.21 -8.37
N GLY A 64 -0.94 27.07 -7.15
CA GLY A 64 -1.53 27.65 -5.93
C GLY A 64 -2.80 26.92 -5.46
N GLU A 65 -3.44 27.43 -4.41
CA GLU A 65 -4.76 26.92 -3.99
C GLU A 65 -5.84 27.32 -4.99
N VAL A 66 -6.26 26.38 -5.84
CA VAL A 66 -7.47 26.57 -6.65
C VAL A 66 -8.69 26.37 -5.74
N LYS A 67 -9.35 27.47 -5.37
CA LYS A 67 -10.72 27.40 -4.84
C LYS A 67 -11.61 26.83 -5.95
N VAL A 68 -11.93 25.54 -5.88
CA VAL A 68 -12.95 24.97 -6.76
C VAL A 68 -14.27 25.70 -6.46
N PRO A 69 -14.86 26.43 -7.42
CA PRO A 69 -16.14 27.10 -7.20
C PRO A 69 -17.19 26.08 -6.77
N LYS A 70 -17.96 26.41 -5.73
CA LYS A 70 -18.95 25.50 -5.12
C LYS A 70 -19.99 24.93 -6.11
N GLY A 71 -20.17 25.56 -7.27
CA GLY A 71 -21.06 25.08 -8.34
C GLY A 71 -20.46 24.03 -9.28
N LEU A 72 -19.19 23.65 -9.13
CA LEU A 72 -18.51 22.63 -9.94
C LEU A 72 -18.25 21.32 -9.18
N LEU A 73 -18.58 21.28 -7.89
CA LEU A 73 -18.61 20.07 -7.08
C LEU A 73 -20.07 19.64 -7.01
N GLY A 74 -20.49 18.82 -7.98
CA GLY A 74 -21.83 18.23 -8.01
C GLY A 74 -22.08 17.28 -6.83
#